data_AF-A0A0L0C3P7-F1
#
_entry.id   AF-A0A0L0C3P7-F1
#
_cell.length_a   1.000
_cell.length_b   1.000
_cell.length_c   1.000
_cell.angle_alpha   90.00
_cell.angle_beta   90.00
_cell.angle_gamma   90.00
#
_symmetry.space_group_name_H-M   'P 1'
#
loop_
_entity.id
_entity.type
_entity.pdbx_description
1 polymer ?
#
loop_
_entity_poly.entity_id
_entity_poly.type
_entity_poly.pdbx_seq_one_letter_code
_entity_poly.pdbx_strand_id
1 'polypeptide(L)'
;MSSADLKKLDNKNEGKSKNGDEVKPGTITRAPKPIVLSSQRFNKIINNATTTDHSKALAEAEEIQKYKEQLKAGNDELVAQFKGNMQRTQEQKLQQIKEQMDKKTKQGIADYEQAKENEAQKRKEKIAKAQQIMERLKPGPRELHSAVLQSEVLRARNVQRSINEEFEKVAAKQERETKKMCNEQALSWIGEEQQRLSERQKNTIAYKKELLQTINENQKQRYEQKKQMIKEQQAAREATDLEIKAQIEKEKAIMEKKKEALRKNALEAMKMVEQRRLRDRMVEEVEDRLCCVYNTGKSQLDALRAEQTKKLANEQQLKIEAEVKKLNNIEDKSKALESERVRRDITTMQLKFTAEEQEKVRKDKAAKQARIEAYLKEMEQQKEAQRKLDEEKRFEMAQRFKNTEVNCIFNEKQRAEKLRQFQDVRSQLNKQIEENKTQKLAEKQAAISCSDNSVEKEHKFFLEYARNLMEDAQQKGRPLYPFVKVVHQYKRDNQIDCDRKVAKHLQSNVPIGEKHLNTQLTSEKTDEDRQDSTRESILQNCLKINEIIKADSSQQENKTATEIDITPKDDCALHLHLRYSMDELKKMNQFSAPTCH
;
A
#
# COMPACT_ATOMS: atom_id res chain seq x y z
N MET A 1 60.83 -26.96 0.10
CA MET A 1 60.49 -28.34 -0.28
C MET A 1 60.97 -28.58 -1.70
N SER A 2 61.62 -29.72 -1.93
CA SER A 2 62.19 -30.29 -3.18
C SER A 2 63.35 -29.49 -3.82
N SER A 3 64.62 -29.88 -3.72
CA SER A 3 65.33 -31.12 -4.12
C SER A 3 65.50 -31.32 -5.64
N ALA A 4 66.77 -31.55 -5.99
CA ALA A 4 67.35 -32.21 -7.16
C ALA A 4 67.51 -31.37 -8.45
N ASP A 5 68.75 -31.20 -8.94
CA ASP A 5 69.31 -32.20 -9.86
C ASP A 5 70.83 -32.02 -10.14
N LEU A 6 71.52 -33.16 -10.16
CA LEU A 6 72.89 -33.42 -10.60
C LEU A 6 72.89 -33.93 -12.06
N LYS A 7 73.94 -33.63 -12.86
CA LYS A 7 74.54 -34.47 -13.94
C LYS A 7 75.76 -33.73 -14.53
N LYS A 8 77.00 -34.26 -14.45
CA LYS A 8 77.72 -35.16 -15.41
C LYS A 8 77.94 -34.51 -16.79
N LEU A 9 79.03 -34.67 -17.55
CA LEU A 9 80.42 -35.17 -17.48
C LEU A 9 80.99 -34.86 -18.89
N ASP A 10 82.32 -34.71 -19.00
CA ASP A 10 83.22 -34.97 -20.14
C ASP A 10 82.81 -34.67 -21.59
N ASN A 11 83.72 -33.99 -22.32
CA ASN A 11 84.26 -34.59 -23.55
C ASN A 11 85.58 -33.98 -24.04
N LYS A 12 86.53 -34.88 -24.33
CA LYS A 12 87.73 -34.70 -25.16
C LYS A 12 87.33 -34.44 -26.62
N ASN A 13 88.15 -33.69 -27.35
CA ASN A 13 88.41 -34.03 -28.75
C ASN A 13 89.77 -33.51 -29.22
N GLU A 14 90.65 -34.46 -29.55
CA GLU A 14 91.86 -34.27 -30.34
C GLU A 14 91.50 -34.29 -31.83
N GLY A 15 92.30 -33.63 -32.67
CA GLY A 15 92.42 -34.09 -34.05
C GLY A 15 92.81 -33.06 -35.11
N LYS A 16 94.11 -33.11 -35.48
CA LYS A 16 94.67 -33.03 -36.86
C LYS A 16 94.61 -31.66 -37.56
N SER A 17 95.49 -31.27 -38.49
CA SER A 17 96.78 -31.73 -39.04
C SER A 17 97.10 -30.73 -40.18
N LYS A 18 98.38 -30.41 -40.44
CA LYS A 18 99.08 -30.51 -41.75
C LYS A 18 100.21 -29.47 -41.96
N ASN A 19 101.43 -30.01 -41.99
CA ASN A 19 102.57 -29.83 -42.91
C ASN A 19 102.81 -28.52 -43.67
N GLY A 20 104.10 -28.16 -43.78
CA GLY A 20 104.67 -27.34 -44.84
C GLY A 20 106.17 -27.10 -44.64
N ASP A 21 107.00 -27.75 -45.46
CA ASP A 21 108.46 -27.82 -45.46
C ASP A 21 109.17 -26.55 -46.01
N GLU A 22 110.48 -26.41 -45.71
CA GLU A 22 111.62 -26.14 -46.63
C GLU A 22 112.87 -25.64 -45.82
N VAL A 23 113.99 -26.36 -45.67
CA VAL A 23 115.12 -26.75 -46.57
C VAL A 23 116.38 -25.83 -46.48
N LYS A 24 117.40 -26.32 -45.74
CA LYS A 24 118.89 -26.35 -46.00
C LYS A 24 119.72 -25.03 -46.06
N PRO A 25 121.08 -25.06 -46.08
CA PRO A 25 122.10 -25.89 -45.39
C PRO A 25 123.34 -25.09 -44.85
N GLY A 26 124.29 -25.77 -44.18
CA GLY A 26 125.67 -25.27 -43.87
C GLY A 26 125.76 -24.54 -42.52
N THR A 27 126.70 -24.77 -41.61
CA THR A 27 128.16 -24.85 -41.78
C THR A 27 128.77 -25.41 -40.49
N ILE A 28 129.78 -26.27 -40.61
CA ILE A 28 130.60 -26.77 -39.49
C ILE A 28 131.34 -25.58 -38.85
N THR A 29 131.05 -25.25 -37.59
CA THR A 29 131.95 -24.44 -36.75
C THR A 29 131.86 -24.85 -35.29
N ARG A 30 132.99 -25.38 -34.80
CA ARG A 30 133.51 -25.39 -33.42
C ARG A 30 132.47 -25.47 -32.28
N ALA A 31 132.54 -26.56 -31.52
CA ALA A 31 131.94 -26.66 -30.18
C ALA A 31 132.12 -25.34 -29.42
N PRO A 32 131.03 -24.59 -29.13
CA PRO A 32 131.16 -23.37 -28.37
C PRO A 32 131.63 -23.78 -26.98
N LYS A 33 132.77 -23.22 -26.58
CA LYS A 33 133.22 -23.24 -25.19
C LYS A 33 132.00 -22.88 -24.34
N PRO A 34 131.64 -23.63 -23.28
CA PRO A 34 130.50 -23.26 -22.46
C PRO A 34 130.72 -21.85 -21.92
N ILE A 35 129.98 -20.88 -22.46
CA ILE A 35 129.95 -19.53 -21.95
C ILE A 35 128.99 -19.59 -20.78
N VAL A 36 129.54 -19.52 -19.56
CA VAL A 36 128.74 -19.37 -18.35
C VAL A 36 128.14 -17.96 -18.37
N LEU A 37 126.97 -17.84 -18.98
CA LEU A 37 126.12 -16.66 -18.89
C LEU A 37 125.38 -16.72 -17.55
N SER A 38 125.31 -15.59 -16.83
CA SER A 38 124.41 -15.51 -15.69
C SER A 38 122.96 -15.74 -16.16
N SER A 39 122.15 -16.43 -15.35
CA SER A 39 120.74 -16.72 -15.70
C SER A 39 119.98 -15.45 -16.08
N GLN A 40 120.34 -14.32 -15.47
CA GLN A 40 119.80 -13.00 -15.78
C GLN A 40 120.01 -12.59 -17.25
N ARG A 41 121.19 -12.88 -17.83
CA ARG A 41 121.50 -12.49 -19.21
C ARG A 41 120.85 -13.40 -20.24
N PHE A 42 120.72 -14.70 -19.94
CA PHE A 42 120.00 -15.66 -20.77
C PHE A 42 118.50 -15.35 -20.83
N ASN A 43 117.88 -15.11 -19.66
CA ASN A 43 116.46 -14.77 -19.58
C ASN A 43 116.13 -13.46 -20.31
N LYS A 44 117.02 -12.46 -20.29
CA LYS A 44 116.82 -11.21 -21.05
C LYS A 44 116.76 -11.43 -22.57
N ILE A 45 117.56 -12.36 -23.10
CA ILE A 45 117.58 -12.64 -24.55
C ILE A 45 116.31 -13.38 -24.98
N ILE A 46 115.87 -14.38 -24.20
CA ILE A 46 114.62 -15.10 -24.47
C ILE A 46 113.42 -14.15 -24.38
N ASN A 47 113.36 -13.32 -23.33
CA ASN A 47 112.24 -12.40 -23.13
C ASN A 47 112.16 -11.31 -24.22
N ASN A 48 113.29 -10.87 -24.78
CA ASN A 48 113.28 -9.91 -25.89
C ASN A 48 112.91 -10.54 -27.24
N ALA A 49 113.12 -11.85 -27.43
CA ALA A 49 112.73 -12.55 -28.65
C ALA A 49 111.23 -12.90 -28.68
N THR A 50 110.61 -13.17 -27.52
CA THR A 50 109.20 -13.58 -27.43
C THR A 50 108.22 -12.41 -27.26
N THR A 51 108.69 -11.21 -26.94
CA THR A 51 107.85 -10.02 -26.72
C THR A 51 107.22 -9.48 -28.01
N THR A 52 107.91 -9.58 -29.15
CA THR A 52 107.39 -9.13 -30.45
C THR A 52 106.29 -10.05 -31.01
N ASP A 53 106.39 -11.35 -30.73
CA ASP A 53 105.38 -12.32 -31.19
C ASP A 53 104.14 -12.29 -30.28
N HIS A 54 104.35 -12.08 -28.98
CA HIS A 54 103.24 -11.97 -28.04
C HIS A 54 102.37 -10.73 -28.27
N SER A 55 102.99 -9.60 -28.63
CA SER A 55 102.27 -8.35 -28.95
C SER A 55 101.45 -8.44 -30.25
N LYS A 56 101.96 -9.12 -31.28
CA LYS A 56 101.19 -9.38 -32.51
C LYS A 56 100.00 -10.31 -32.27
N ALA A 57 100.19 -11.37 -31.49
CA ALA A 57 99.10 -12.30 -31.13
C ALA A 57 97.98 -11.61 -30.32
N LEU A 58 98.32 -10.65 -29.46
CA LEU A 58 97.33 -9.85 -28.73
C LEU A 58 96.55 -8.90 -29.64
N ALA A 59 97.22 -8.22 -30.57
CA ALA A 59 96.55 -7.31 -31.51
C ALA A 59 95.57 -8.06 -32.44
N GLU A 60 95.93 -9.25 -32.93
CA GLU A 60 95.04 -10.09 -33.73
C GLU A 60 93.82 -10.59 -32.91
N ALA A 61 94.03 -10.93 -31.64
CA ALA A 61 92.94 -11.34 -30.75
C ALA A 61 91.94 -10.20 -30.49
N GLU A 62 92.43 -8.97 -30.32
CA GLU A 62 91.59 -7.77 -30.15
C GLU A 62 90.77 -7.44 -31.41
N GLU A 63 91.37 -7.53 -32.59
CA GLU A 63 90.64 -7.28 -33.86
C GLU A 63 89.55 -8.34 -34.10
N ILE A 64 89.80 -9.61 -33.77
CA ILE A 64 88.79 -10.67 -33.83
C ILE A 64 87.64 -10.41 -32.84
N GLN A 65 87.94 -9.88 -31.65
CA GLN A 65 86.89 -9.51 -30.67
C GLN A 65 86.01 -8.37 -31.19
N LYS A 66 86.62 -7.30 -31.70
CA LYS A 66 85.89 -6.16 -32.28
C LYS A 66 85.01 -6.61 -33.45
N TYR A 67 85.52 -7.47 -34.33
CA TYR A 67 84.72 -8.00 -35.45
C TYR A 67 83.53 -8.85 -34.98
N LYS A 68 83.71 -9.66 -33.93
CA LYS A 68 82.60 -10.42 -33.31
C LYS A 68 81.55 -9.50 -32.68
N GLU A 69 81.98 -8.43 -32.03
CA GLU A 69 81.06 -7.45 -31.44
C GLU A 69 80.27 -6.69 -32.51
N GLN A 70 80.89 -6.30 -33.62
CA GLN A 70 80.19 -5.68 -34.76
C GLN A 70 79.16 -6.62 -35.38
N LEU A 71 79.52 -7.89 -35.59
CA LEU A 71 78.58 -8.91 -36.08
C LEU A 71 77.42 -9.14 -35.11
N LYS A 72 77.69 -9.13 -33.81
CA LYS A 72 76.65 -9.25 -32.78
C LYS A 72 75.70 -8.05 -32.79
N ALA A 73 76.23 -6.83 -32.84
CA ALA A 73 75.43 -5.61 -32.92
C ALA A 73 74.55 -5.57 -34.19
N GLY A 74 75.12 -5.92 -35.35
CA GLY A 74 74.34 -6.01 -36.59
C GLY A 74 73.25 -7.09 -36.55
N ASN A 75 73.52 -8.22 -35.89
CA ASN A 75 72.51 -9.25 -35.67
C ASN A 75 71.40 -8.77 -34.73
N ASP A 76 71.74 -8.08 -33.64
CA ASP A 76 70.77 -7.55 -32.67
C ASP A 76 69.84 -6.50 -33.34
N GLU A 77 70.36 -5.65 -34.24
CA GLU A 77 69.57 -4.70 -35.03
C GLU A 77 68.60 -5.39 -36.00
N LEU A 78 69.05 -6.45 -36.69
CA LEU A 78 68.20 -7.25 -37.58
C LEU A 78 67.09 -7.97 -36.80
N VAL A 79 67.43 -8.52 -35.62
CA VAL A 79 66.46 -9.17 -34.72
C VAL A 79 65.44 -8.17 -34.17
N ALA A 80 65.81 -6.90 -33.97
CA ALA A 80 64.88 -5.85 -33.56
C ALA A 80 63.85 -5.49 -34.66
N GLN A 81 64.24 -5.60 -35.93
CA GLN A 81 63.37 -5.33 -37.08
C GLN A 81 62.46 -6.50 -37.45
N PHE A 82 62.79 -7.73 -37.02
CA PHE A 82 61.97 -8.92 -37.30
C PHE A 82 60.60 -8.86 -36.62
N LYS A 83 59.54 -8.88 -37.43
CA LYS A 83 58.16 -8.98 -36.93
C LYS A 83 57.94 -10.41 -36.41
N GLY A 84 57.64 -10.55 -35.12
CA GLY A 84 57.47 -11.86 -34.46
C GLY A 84 58.51 -12.19 -33.38
N ASN A 85 59.43 -11.27 -33.06
CA ASN A 85 60.28 -11.43 -31.89
C ASN A 85 59.41 -11.63 -30.63
N MET A 86 59.64 -12.74 -29.91
CA MET A 86 58.88 -13.12 -28.72
C MET A 86 58.91 -12.04 -27.64
N GLN A 87 60.04 -11.34 -27.49
CA GLN A 87 60.18 -10.24 -26.53
C GLN A 87 59.25 -9.09 -26.87
N ARG A 88 59.22 -8.65 -28.14
CA ARG A 88 58.33 -7.58 -28.61
C ARG A 88 56.86 -7.95 -28.53
N THR A 89 56.52 -9.22 -28.78
CA THR A 89 55.14 -9.71 -28.67
C THR A 89 54.68 -9.79 -27.20
N GLN A 90 55.58 -10.18 -26.29
CA GLN A 90 55.32 -10.13 -24.85
C GLN A 90 55.19 -8.70 -24.35
N GLU A 91 56.05 -7.78 -24.80
CA GLU A 91 55.97 -6.35 -24.47
C GLU A 91 54.68 -5.71 -24.98
N GLN A 92 54.25 -6.00 -26.21
CA GLN A 92 52.97 -5.52 -26.75
C GLN A 92 51.77 -6.05 -25.95
N LYS A 93 51.77 -7.34 -25.58
CA LYS A 93 50.74 -7.89 -24.69
C LYS A 93 50.75 -7.22 -23.32
N LEU A 94 51.93 -6.95 -22.77
CA LEU A 94 52.09 -6.30 -21.46
C LEU A 94 51.68 -4.82 -21.50
N GLN A 95 51.92 -4.12 -22.62
CA GLN A 95 51.41 -2.78 -22.90
C GLN A 95 49.89 -2.78 -23.04
N GLN A 96 49.31 -3.72 -23.80
CA GLN A 96 47.85 -3.87 -23.90
C GLN A 96 47.20 -4.16 -22.54
N ILE A 97 47.82 -5.02 -21.72
CA ILE A 97 47.35 -5.28 -20.35
C ILE A 97 47.43 -4.01 -19.50
N LYS A 98 48.53 -3.25 -19.58
CA LYS A 98 48.66 -1.96 -18.88
C LYS A 98 47.61 -0.96 -19.33
N GLU A 99 47.39 -0.80 -20.64
CA GLU A 99 46.34 0.08 -21.17
C GLU A 99 44.94 -0.34 -20.74
N GLN A 100 44.66 -1.65 -20.69
CA GLN A 100 43.38 -2.15 -20.18
C GLN A 100 43.23 -1.89 -18.67
N MET A 101 44.30 -2.05 -17.90
CA MET A 101 44.29 -1.71 -16.47
C MET A 101 44.10 -0.20 -16.26
N ASP A 102 44.78 0.63 -17.04
CA ASP A 102 44.65 2.10 -16.99
C ASP A 102 43.25 2.57 -17.44
N LYS A 103 42.65 1.90 -18.41
CA LYS A 103 41.25 2.16 -18.80
C LYS A 103 40.29 1.78 -17.67
N LYS A 104 40.49 0.62 -17.02
CA LYS A 104 39.68 0.19 -15.88
C LYS A 104 39.83 1.11 -14.67
N THR A 105 41.03 1.58 -14.38
CA THR A 105 41.25 2.54 -13.28
C THR A 105 40.63 3.89 -13.59
N LYS A 106 40.78 4.40 -14.82
CA LYS A 106 40.12 5.64 -15.26
C LYS A 106 38.59 5.53 -15.23
N GLN A 107 38.03 4.42 -15.69
CA GLN A 107 36.59 4.15 -15.59
C GLN A 107 36.13 4.09 -14.13
N GLY A 108 36.86 3.38 -13.26
CA GLY A 108 36.56 3.32 -11.82
C GLY A 108 36.62 4.69 -11.13
N ILE A 109 37.55 5.57 -11.53
CA ILE A 109 37.62 6.94 -11.02
C ILE A 109 36.43 7.76 -11.51
N ALA A 110 36.10 7.69 -12.80
CA ALA A 110 34.96 8.41 -13.37
C ALA A 110 33.62 7.96 -12.77
N ASP A 111 33.42 6.66 -12.60
CA ASP A 111 32.23 6.09 -11.97
C ASP A 111 32.12 6.52 -10.49
N TYR A 112 33.25 6.58 -9.78
CA TYR A 112 33.30 7.08 -8.41
C TYR A 112 32.98 8.59 -8.32
N GLU A 113 33.51 9.41 -9.21
CA GLU A 113 33.21 10.84 -9.29
C GLU A 113 31.74 11.08 -9.61
N GLN A 114 31.19 10.35 -10.56
CA GLN A 114 29.77 10.41 -10.91
C GLN A 114 28.89 9.94 -9.75
N ALA A 115 29.26 8.86 -9.05
CA ALA A 115 28.54 8.38 -7.88
C ALA A 115 28.57 9.42 -6.74
N LYS A 116 29.72 10.05 -6.50
CA LYS A 116 29.89 11.12 -5.50
C LYS A 116 29.07 12.36 -5.85
N GLU A 117 29.04 12.76 -7.12
CA GLU A 117 28.22 13.88 -7.56
C GLU A 117 26.73 13.58 -7.40
N ASN A 118 26.28 12.40 -7.85
CA ASN A 118 24.91 11.93 -7.68
C ASN A 118 24.50 11.87 -6.20
N GLU A 119 25.38 11.39 -5.33
CA GLU A 119 25.14 11.37 -3.89
C GLU A 119 25.06 12.79 -3.31
N ALA A 120 25.95 13.68 -3.73
CA ALA A 120 25.93 15.09 -3.31
C ALA A 120 24.65 15.80 -3.77
N GLN A 121 24.18 15.55 -5.00
CA GLN A 121 22.91 16.06 -5.52
C GLN A 121 21.74 15.50 -4.72
N LYS A 122 21.65 14.18 -4.52
CA LYS A 122 20.62 13.55 -3.67
C LYS A 122 20.63 14.10 -2.24
N ARG A 123 21.81 14.35 -1.68
CA ARG A 123 21.97 14.95 -0.36
C ARG A 123 21.47 16.38 -0.34
N LYS A 124 21.82 17.20 -1.33
CA LYS A 124 21.32 18.57 -1.49
C LYS A 124 19.80 18.59 -1.62
N GLU A 125 19.22 17.71 -2.42
CA GLU A 125 17.76 17.58 -2.54
C GLU A 125 17.09 17.17 -1.23
N LYS A 126 17.66 16.20 -0.51
CA LYS A 126 17.15 15.77 0.81
C LYS A 126 17.18 16.94 1.80
N ILE A 127 18.27 17.70 1.83
CA ILE A 127 18.41 18.88 2.69
C ILE A 127 17.40 19.96 2.29
N ALA A 128 17.25 20.26 0.99
CA ALA A 128 16.29 21.24 0.49
C ALA A 128 14.84 20.85 0.82
N LYS A 129 14.47 19.57 0.66
CA LYS A 129 13.16 19.05 1.06
C LYS A 129 12.94 19.15 2.57
N ALA A 130 13.93 18.80 3.38
CA ALA A 130 13.85 18.93 4.83
C ALA A 130 13.69 20.40 5.25
N GLN A 131 14.47 21.31 4.66
CA GLN A 131 14.34 22.76 4.88
C GLN A 131 12.94 23.25 4.51
N GLN A 132 12.41 22.84 3.34
CA GLN A 132 11.07 23.21 2.93
C GLN A 132 9.98 22.71 3.91
N ILE A 133 10.13 21.49 4.43
CA ILE A 133 9.21 20.96 5.45
C ILE A 133 9.31 21.79 6.75
N MET A 134 10.53 22.10 7.20
CA MET A 134 10.75 22.93 8.39
C MET A 134 10.13 24.32 8.24
N GLU A 135 10.32 24.97 7.10
CA GLU A 135 9.70 26.28 6.81
C GLU A 135 8.17 26.19 6.80
N ARG A 136 7.59 25.11 6.24
CA ARG A 136 6.12 24.91 6.24
C ARG A 136 5.54 24.65 7.64
N LEU A 137 6.33 24.11 8.55
CA LEU A 137 5.92 23.84 9.94
C LEU A 137 5.96 25.09 10.83
N LYS A 138 6.58 26.19 10.37
CA LYS A 138 6.55 27.48 11.07
C LYS A 138 5.10 28.00 11.20
N PRO A 139 4.81 28.80 12.24
CA PRO A 139 3.44 29.23 12.55
C PRO A 139 2.75 29.93 11.36
N GLY A 140 3.44 30.84 10.67
CA GLY A 140 2.89 31.54 9.50
C GLY A 140 2.43 30.58 8.38
N PRO A 141 3.34 29.82 7.74
CA PRO A 141 2.96 28.88 6.68
C PRO A 141 1.96 27.80 7.13
N ARG A 142 1.97 27.40 8.40
CA ARG A 142 0.99 26.47 8.97
C ARG A 142 -0.43 27.08 8.99
N GLU A 143 -0.56 28.35 9.37
CA GLU A 143 -1.83 29.07 9.31
C GLU A 143 -2.32 29.24 7.86
N LEU A 144 -1.41 29.48 6.91
CA LEU A 144 -1.75 29.51 5.48
C LEU A 144 -2.33 28.17 5.01
N HIS A 145 -1.77 27.03 5.43
CA HIS A 145 -2.37 25.71 5.11
C HIS A 145 -3.76 25.54 5.74
N SER A 146 -3.98 26.04 6.96
CA SER A 146 -5.31 26.06 7.57
C SER A 146 -6.29 26.89 6.73
N ALA A 147 -5.85 28.05 6.22
CA ALA A 147 -6.63 28.86 5.28
C ALA A 147 -6.91 28.13 3.96
N VAL A 148 -5.96 27.38 3.41
CA VAL A 148 -6.18 26.53 2.22
C VAL A 148 -7.32 25.55 2.48
N LEU A 149 -7.26 24.82 3.60
CA LEU A 149 -8.30 23.85 3.96
C LEU A 149 -9.66 24.53 4.15
N GLN A 150 -9.69 25.67 4.85
CA GLN A 150 -10.92 26.44 5.05
C GLN A 150 -11.51 26.93 3.72
N SER A 151 -10.66 27.40 2.79
CA SER A 151 -11.10 27.83 1.46
C SER A 151 -11.70 26.69 0.63
N GLU A 152 -11.14 25.49 0.73
CA GLU A 152 -11.68 24.31 0.03
C GLU A 152 -13.03 23.88 0.62
N VAL A 153 -13.17 23.92 1.94
CA VAL A 153 -14.47 23.66 2.61
C VAL A 153 -15.53 24.66 2.16
N LEU A 154 -15.18 25.94 2.07
CA LEU A 154 -16.11 26.97 1.57
C LEU A 154 -16.48 26.75 0.10
N ARG A 155 -15.52 26.38 -0.74
CA ARG A 155 -15.79 26.01 -2.14
C ARG A 155 -16.73 24.80 -2.23
N ALA A 156 -16.45 23.73 -1.50
CA ALA A 156 -17.29 22.54 -1.47
C ALA A 156 -18.71 22.86 -0.98
N ARG A 157 -18.85 23.71 0.04
CA ARG A 157 -20.15 24.19 0.52
C ARG A 157 -20.92 24.99 -0.53
N ASN A 158 -20.23 25.85 -1.29
CA ASN A 158 -20.88 26.60 -2.37
C ASN A 158 -21.38 25.67 -3.49
N VAL A 159 -20.58 24.66 -3.86
CA VAL A 159 -21.01 23.62 -4.81
C VAL A 159 -22.20 22.82 -4.27
N GLN A 160 -22.19 22.47 -2.99
CA GLN A 160 -23.32 21.77 -2.38
C GLN A 160 -24.60 22.62 -2.39
N ARG A 161 -24.50 23.94 -2.16
CA ARG A 161 -25.64 24.85 -2.26
C ARG A 161 -26.20 24.89 -3.68
N SER A 162 -25.35 25.04 -4.70
CA SER A 162 -25.82 25.06 -6.09
C SER A 162 -26.50 23.74 -6.48
N ILE A 163 -25.94 22.60 -6.05
CA ILE A 163 -26.56 21.28 -6.27
C ILE A 163 -27.90 21.16 -5.53
N ASN A 164 -27.99 21.64 -4.29
CA ASN A 164 -29.24 21.62 -3.53
C ASN A 164 -30.33 22.49 -4.19
N GLU A 165 -29.98 23.66 -4.71
CA GLU A 165 -30.90 24.51 -5.48
C GLU A 165 -31.41 23.81 -6.75
N GLU A 166 -30.55 23.04 -7.43
CA GLU A 166 -30.98 22.20 -8.55
C GLU A 166 -31.95 21.10 -8.11
N PHE A 167 -31.66 20.42 -7.00
CA PHE A 167 -32.57 19.43 -6.42
C PHE A 167 -33.92 20.04 -6.02
N GLU A 168 -33.93 21.23 -5.42
CA GLU A 168 -35.15 21.95 -5.07
C GLU A 168 -35.97 22.31 -6.31
N LYS A 169 -35.32 22.77 -7.40
CA LYS A 169 -35.99 23.03 -8.68
C LYS A 169 -36.62 21.78 -9.28
N VAL A 170 -35.91 20.65 -9.24
CA VAL A 170 -36.41 19.35 -9.73
C VAL A 170 -37.57 18.86 -8.87
N ALA A 171 -37.45 18.92 -7.54
CA ALA A 171 -38.51 18.52 -6.61
C ALA A 171 -39.77 19.37 -6.81
N ALA A 172 -39.63 20.69 -6.95
CA ALA A 172 -40.76 21.59 -7.22
C ALA A 172 -41.42 21.30 -8.57
N LYS A 173 -40.65 20.93 -9.60
CA LYS A 173 -41.20 20.51 -10.89
C LYS A 173 -41.99 19.21 -10.76
N GLN A 174 -41.43 18.22 -10.08
CA GLN A 174 -42.08 16.94 -9.82
C GLN A 174 -43.38 17.12 -9.03
N GLU A 175 -43.39 17.95 -7.99
CA GLU A 175 -44.60 18.24 -7.22
C GLU A 175 -45.70 18.91 -8.06
N ARG A 176 -45.33 19.80 -8.99
CA ARG A 176 -46.30 20.38 -9.94
C ARG A 176 -46.89 19.32 -10.87
N GLU A 177 -46.07 18.40 -11.36
CA GLU A 177 -46.51 17.30 -12.22
C GLU A 177 -47.43 16.33 -11.47
N THR A 178 -47.07 15.93 -10.24
CA THR A 178 -47.93 15.06 -9.43
C THR A 178 -49.27 15.71 -9.08
N LYS A 179 -49.27 17.02 -8.76
CA LYS A 179 -50.52 17.78 -8.56
C LYS A 179 -51.40 17.79 -9.81
N LYS A 180 -50.81 17.99 -11.00
CA LYS A 180 -51.55 17.90 -12.26
C LYS A 180 -52.15 16.52 -12.48
N MET A 181 -51.36 15.46 -12.31
CA MET A 181 -51.83 14.08 -12.44
C MET A 181 -52.97 13.77 -11.47
N CYS A 182 -52.87 14.20 -10.21
CA CYS A 182 -53.91 14.02 -9.20
C CYS A 182 -55.21 14.76 -9.59
N ASN A 183 -55.09 15.99 -10.07
CA ASN A 183 -56.23 16.77 -10.55
C ASN A 183 -56.90 16.10 -11.77
N GLU A 184 -56.11 15.62 -12.73
CA GLU A 184 -56.62 14.90 -13.91
C GLU A 184 -57.33 13.61 -13.53
N GLN A 185 -56.78 12.84 -12.58
CA GLN A 185 -57.44 11.64 -12.04
C GLN A 185 -58.76 11.98 -11.34
N ALA A 186 -58.79 13.03 -10.51
CA ALA A 186 -60.02 13.48 -9.86
C ALA A 186 -61.10 13.90 -10.86
N LEU A 187 -60.72 14.62 -11.93
CA LEU A 187 -61.64 14.98 -13.02
C LEU A 187 -62.13 13.75 -13.79
N SER A 188 -61.27 12.75 -14.02
CA SER A 188 -61.67 11.48 -14.65
C SER A 188 -62.74 10.77 -13.82
N TRP A 189 -62.57 10.66 -12.51
CA TRP A 189 -63.56 10.03 -11.63
C TRP A 189 -64.89 10.78 -11.59
N ILE A 190 -64.85 12.12 -11.57
CA ILE A 190 -66.07 12.93 -11.66
C ILE A 190 -66.78 12.66 -13.00
N GLY A 191 -66.03 12.61 -14.10
CA GLY A 191 -66.56 12.29 -15.43
C GLY A 191 -67.19 10.90 -15.52
N GLU A 192 -66.50 9.88 -15.00
CA GLU A 192 -67.00 8.49 -14.93
C GLU A 192 -68.28 8.40 -14.09
N GLU A 193 -68.35 9.06 -12.94
CA GLU A 193 -69.55 9.03 -12.10
C GLU A 193 -70.73 9.75 -12.77
N GLN A 194 -70.48 10.88 -13.46
CA GLN A 194 -71.51 11.54 -14.28
C GLN A 194 -72.02 10.62 -15.40
N GLN A 195 -71.14 9.88 -16.06
CA GLN A 195 -71.53 8.90 -17.08
C GLN A 195 -72.38 7.77 -16.48
N ARG A 196 -71.95 7.19 -15.35
CA ARG A 196 -72.73 6.15 -14.63
C ARG A 196 -74.11 6.66 -14.22
N LEU A 197 -74.22 7.90 -13.75
CA LEU A 197 -75.50 8.51 -13.43
C LEU A 197 -76.38 8.68 -14.68
N SER A 198 -75.81 9.13 -15.79
CA SER A 198 -76.52 9.25 -17.08
C SER A 198 -77.02 7.88 -17.57
N GLU A 199 -76.19 6.84 -17.48
CA GLU A 199 -76.57 5.46 -17.81
C GLU A 199 -77.68 4.92 -16.91
N ARG A 200 -77.58 5.12 -15.58
CA ARG A 200 -78.65 4.76 -14.65
C ARG A 200 -79.95 5.46 -15.00
N GLN A 201 -79.92 6.77 -15.29
CA GLN A 201 -81.10 7.52 -15.71
C GLN A 201 -81.69 6.95 -17.01
N LYS A 202 -80.87 6.67 -18.02
CA LYS A 202 -81.31 6.03 -19.27
C LYS A 202 -81.96 4.67 -19.01
N ASN A 203 -81.36 3.83 -18.17
CA ASN A 203 -81.89 2.52 -17.81
C ASN A 203 -83.22 2.63 -17.03
N THR A 204 -83.33 3.56 -16.08
CA THR A 204 -84.57 3.82 -15.36
C THR A 204 -85.67 4.31 -16.30
N ILE A 205 -85.35 5.18 -17.26
CA ILE A 205 -86.30 5.65 -18.28
C ILE A 205 -86.74 4.49 -19.18
N ALA A 206 -85.81 3.63 -19.62
CA ALA A 206 -86.12 2.45 -20.43
C ALA A 206 -87.04 1.49 -19.68
N TYR A 207 -86.70 1.13 -18.43
CA TYR A 207 -87.52 0.28 -17.57
C TYR A 207 -88.91 0.87 -17.34
N LYS A 208 -89.01 2.18 -17.09
CA LYS A 208 -90.31 2.86 -16.96
C LYS A 208 -91.15 2.72 -18.22
N LYS A 209 -90.56 2.82 -19.41
CA LYS A 209 -91.27 2.63 -20.69
C LYS A 209 -91.75 1.19 -20.85
N GLU A 210 -90.90 0.20 -20.55
CA GLU A 210 -91.27 -1.22 -20.58
C GLU A 210 -92.42 -1.52 -19.62
N LEU A 211 -92.36 -1.02 -18.38
CA LEU A 211 -93.42 -1.21 -17.40
C LEU A 211 -94.76 -0.61 -17.87
N LEU A 212 -94.72 0.58 -18.48
CA LEU A 212 -95.92 1.20 -19.07
C LEU A 212 -96.48 0.36 -20.23
N GLN A 213 -95.61 -0.24 -21.06
CA GLN A 213 -96.04 -1.16 -22.12
C GLN A 213 -96.72 -2.39 -21.51
N THR A 214 -96.13 -3.03 -20.50
CA THR A 214 -96.72 -4.18 -19.81
C THR A 214 -98.07 -3.84 -19.15
N ILE A 215 -98.20 -2.66 -18.52
CA ILE A 215 -99.48 -2.19 -17.97
C ILE A 215 -100.53 -2.08 -19.08
N ASN A 216 -100.18 -1.49 -20.23
CA ASN A 216 -101.09 -1.34 -21.37
C ASN A 216 -101.48 -2.71 -21.96
N GLU A 217 -100.55 -3.64 -22.08
CA GLU A 217 -100.82 -5.02 -22.53
C GLU A 217 -101.76 -5.75 -21.58
N ASN A 218 -101.51 -5.66 -20.27
CA ASN A 218 -102.40 -6.24 -19.25
C ASN A 218 -103.81 -5.62 -19.29
N GLN A 219 -103.92 -4.31 -19.54
CA GLN A 219 -105.23 -3.67 -19.73
C GLN A 219 -105.96 -4.20 -20.97
N LYS A 220 -105.25 -4.37 -22.10
CA LYS A 220 -105.82 -5.00 -23.30
C LYS A 220 -106.29 -6.43 -23.02
N GLN A 221 -105.47 -7.24 -22.36
CA GLN A 221 -105.83 -8.61 -21.97
C GLN A 221 -107.07 -8.65 -21.06
N ARG A 222 -107.16 -7.77 -20.05
CA ARG A 222 -108.35 -7.67 -19.19
C ARG A 222 -109.59 -7.28 -19.98
N TYR A 223 -109.45 -6.38 -20.95
CA TYR A 223 -110.56 -6.00 -21.83
C TYR A 223 -111.01 -7.18 -22.70
N GLU A 224 -110.07 -7.93 -23.28
CA GLU A 224 -110.34 -9.13 -24.07
C GLU A 224 -111.01 -10.23 -23.23
N GLN A 225 -110.50 -10.50 -22.02
CA GLN A 225 -111.10 -11.43 -21.07
C GLN A 225 -112.53 -11.00 -20.70
N LYS A 226 -112.76 -9.71 -20.40
CA LYS A 226 -114.11 -9.19 -20.12
C LYS A 226 -115.05 -9.38 -21.32
N LYS A 227 -114.55 -9.16 -22.54
CA LYS A 227 -115.30 -9.40 -23.78
C LYS A 227 -115.63 -10.88 -23.98
N GLN A 228 -114.70 -11.79 -23.67
CA GLN A 228 -114.91 -13.23 -23.69
C GLN A 228 -115.96 -13.65 -22.66
N MET A 229 -115.84 -13.20 -21.40
CA MET A 229 -116.81 -13.46 -20.34
C MET A 229 -118.23 -13.01 -20.71
N ILE A 230 -118.38 -11.84 -21.34
CA ILE A 230 -119.70 -11.36 -21.81
C ILE A 230 -120.27 -12.29 -22.89
N LYS A 231 -119.45 -12.71 -23.85
CA LYS A 231 -119.88 -13.65 -24.90
C LYS A 231 -120.29 -15.01 -24.33
N GLU A 232 -119.51 -15.53 -23.38
CA GLU A 232 -119.84 -16.78 -22.69
C GLU A 232 -121.13 -16.66 -21.88
N GLN A 233 -121.34 -15.54 -21.18
CA GLN A 233 -122.61 -15.28 -20.49
C GLN A 233 -123.80 -15.20 -21.44
N GLN A 234 -123.64 -14.59 -22.62
CA GLN A 234 -124.68 -14.55 -23.65
C GLN A 234 -124.98 -15.96 -24.18
N ALA A 235 -123.95 -16.74 -24.53
CA ALA A 235 -124.11 -18.11 -24.98
C ALA A 235 -124.75 -19.02 -23.91
N ALA A 236 -124.39 -18.83 -22.64
CA ALA A 236 -124.99 -19.55 -21.52
C ALA A 236 -126.48 -19.20 -21.36
N ARG A 237 -126.84 -17.91 -21.47
CA ARG A 237 -128.25 -17.48 -21.45
C ARG A 237 -129.04 -18.08 -22.59
N GLU A 238 -128.49 -18.05 -23.81
CA GLU A 238 -129.11 -18.67 -24.98
C GLU A 238 -129.30 -20.18 -24.80
N ALA A 239 -128.30 -20.87 -24.23
CA ALA A 239 -128.39 -22.30 -23.91
C ALA A 239 -129.47 -22.59 -22.85
N THR A 240 -129.53 -21.79 -21.78
CA THR A 240 -130.57 -21.95 -20.74
C THR A 240 -131.97 -21.66 -21.30
N ASP A 241 -132.12 -20.66 -22.17
CA ASP A 241 -133.40 -20.33 -22.78
C ASP A 241 -133.90 -21.47 -23.69
N LEU A 242 -132.98 -22.10 -24.44
CA LEU A 242 -133.27 -23.31 -25.22
C LEU A 242 -133.66 -24.48 -24.33
N GLU A 243 -132.95 -24.69 -23.22
CA GLU A 243 -133.25 -25.76 -22.27
C GLU A 243 -134.61 -25.56 -21.58
N ILE A 244 -134.93 -24.33 -21.16
CA ILE A 244 -136.24 -23.98 -20.58
C ILE A 244 -137.36 -24.26 -21.58
N LYS A 245 -137.19 -23.87 -22.86
CA LYS A 245 -138.18 -24.16 -23.91
C LYS A 245 -138.37 -25.67 -24.08
N ALA A 246 -137.28 -26.44 -24.13
CA ALA A 246 -137.34 -27.89 -24.21
C ALA A 246 -137.98 -28.53 -22.96
N GLN A 247 -137.74 -27.96 -21.77
CA GLN A 247 -138.38 -28.40 -20.53
C GLN A 247 -139.88 -28.12 -20.55
N ILE A 248 -140.33 -26.95 -20.99
CA ILE A 248 -141.76 -26.64 -21.13
C ILE A 248 -142.45 -27.61 -22.10
N GLU A 249 -141.81 -27.96 -23.22
CA GLU A 249 -142.34 -28.95 -24.16
C GLU A 249 -142.42 -30.36 -23.54
N LYS A 250 -141.36 -30.78 -22.83
CA LYS A 250 -141.35 -32.04 -22.07
C LYS A 250 -142.40 -32.06 -20.98
N GLU A 251 -142.58 -30.97 -20.23
CA GLU A 251 -143.59 -30.85 -19.18
C GLU A 251 -145.00 -30.93 -19.74
N LYS A 252 -145.29 -30.29 -20.88
CA LYS A 252 -146.56 -30.46 -21.58
C LYS A 252 -146.81 -31.93 -21.94
N ALA A 253 -145.81 -32.61 -22.51
CA ALA A 253 -145.91 -34.04 -22.84
C ALA A 253 -146.04 -34.93 -21.59
N ILE A 254 -145.36 -34.60 -20.49
CA ILE A 254 -145.47 -35.30 -19.20
C ILE A 254 -146.84 -35.04 -18.57
N MET A 255 -147.40 -33.83 -18.69
CA MET A 255 -148.74 -33.53 -18.17
C MET A 255 -149.82 -34.32 -18.90
N GLU A 256 -149.69 -34.51 -20.22
CA GLU A 256 -150.53 -35.42 -20.99
C GLU A 256 -150.36 -36.88 -20.51
N LYS A 257 -149.12 -37.37 -20.37
CA LYS A 257 -148.85 -38.72 -19.86
C LYS A 257 -149.27 -38.93 -18.40
N LYS A 258 -149.16 -37.91 -17.54
CA LYS A 258 -149.59 -37.97 -16.14
C LYS A 258 -151.10 -38.02 -16.03
N LYS A 259 -151.85 -37.32 -16.88
CA LYS A 259 -153.32 -37.51 -16.98
C LYS A 259 -153.66 -38.97 -17.32
N GLU A 260 -152.88 -39.61 -18.18
CA GLU A 260 -153.07 -41.03 -18.51
C GLU A 260 -152.62 -41.99 -17.39
N ALA A 261 -151.50 -41.70 -16.72
CA ALA A 261 -150.92 -42.53 -15.67
C ALA A 261 -151.65 -42.40 -14.33
N LEU A 262 -152.20 -41.24 -13.98
CA LEU A 262 -153.01 -41.04 -12.77
C LEU A 262 -154.33 -41.82 -12.88
N ARG A 263 -154.87 -41.96 -14.11
CA ARG A 263 -155.92 -42.93 -14.42
C ARG A 263 -155.52 -44.39 -14.14
N LYS A 264 -154.23 -44.74 -14.18
CA LYS A 264 -153.71 -46.11 -13.93
C LYS A 264 -153.21 -46.36 -12.51
N ASN A 265 -152.45 -45.45 -11.90
CA ASN A 265 -151.82 -45.64 -10.58
C ASN A 265 -152.82 -45.53 -9.42
N ALA A 266 -153.93 -44.79 -9.61
CA ALA A 266 -155.07 -44.89 -8.71
C ALA A 266 -155.57 -46.35 -8.52
N LEU A 267 -155.28 -47.25 -9.47
CA LEU A 267 -155.59 -48.68 -9.38
C LEU A 267 -154.51 -49.53 -8.66
N GLU A 268 -153.26 -49.07 -8.46
CA GLU A 268 -152.13 -49.89 -7.96
C GLU A 268 -151.62 -49.54 -6.54
N ALA A 269 -151.53 -48.26 -6.16
CA ALA A 269 -150.93 -47.83 -4.89
C ALA A 269 -151.67 -48.33 -3.64
N MET A 270 -152.89 -48.82 -3.80
CA MET A 270 -153.60 -49.58 -2.76
C MET A 270 -152.87 -50.85 -2.28
N LYS A 271 -151.73 -51.27 -2.87
CA LYS A 271 -151.15 -52.62 -2.63
C LYS A 271 -149.82 -52.76 -1.82
N MET A 272 -148.96 -51.74 -1.58
CA MET A 272 -147.51 -51.98 -1.25
C MET A 272 -146.88 -51.45 0.06
N VAL A 273 -147.52 -50.61 0.87
CA VAL A 273 -146.87 -49.90 2.01
C VAL A 273 -146.41 -50.80 3.17
N GLU A 274 -146.71 -52.08 3.15
CA GLU A 274 -146.60 -52.95 4.33
C GLU A 274 -145.19 -53.47 4.73
N GLN A 275 -144.05 -53.22 4.04
CA GLN A 275 -142.87 -54.13 4.15
C GLN A 275 -141.46 -53.71 4.74
N ARG A 276 -140.98 -52.45 4.92
CA ARG A 276 -139.48 -52.14 4.88
C ARG A 276 -138.59 -51.94 6.15
N ARG A 277 -139.06 -51.79 7.39
CA ARG A 277 -138.32 -51.07 8.48
C ARG A 277 -137.10 -51.69 9.22
N LEU A 278 -136.32 -52.67 8.72
CA LEU A 278 -135.59 -53.60 9.62
C LEU A 278 -134.03 -53.70 9.70
N ARG A 279 -133.13 -53.02 8.94
CA ARG A 279 -131.75 -53.57 8.68
C ARG A 279 -130.41 -52.95 9.23
N ASP A 280 -130.24 -51.67 9.57
CA ASP A 280 -128.87 -51.05 9.55
C ASP A 280 -128.16 -50.81 10.92
N ARG A 281 -127.13 -51.56 11.40
CA ARG A 281 -126.51 -51.22 12.73
C ARG A 281 -125.09 -51.73 13.13
N MET A 282 -124.15 -52.21 12.29
CA MET A 282 -123.02 -53.09 12.76
C MET A 282 -121.50 -52.76 12.53
N VAL A 283 -121.03 -51.59 12.03
CA VAL A 283 -119.75 -51.54 11.25
C VAL A 283 -118.45 -50.87 11.83
N GLU A 284 -118.34 -50.25 13.02
CA GLU A 284 -117.33 -49.15 13.29
C GLU A 284 -115.94 -49.34 14.03
N GLU A 285 -115.36 -50.51 14.42
CA GLU A 285 -114.34 -50.57 15.53
C GLU A 285 -112.78 -50.78 15.29
N VAL A 286 -112.13 -50.72 14.11
CA VAL A 286 -110.81 -51.43 13.88
C VAL A 286 -109.44 -50.64 13.86
N GLU A 287 -109.31 -49.30 13.80
CA GLU A 287 -108.15 -48.67 13.07
C GLU A 287 -106.83 -48.13 13.78
N ASP A 288 -106.52 -48.23 15.09
CA ASP A 288 -105.60 -47.26 15.78
C ASP A 288 -104.10 -47.56 16.23
N ARG A 289 -103.35 -48.64 15.86
CA ARG A 289 -102.10 -49.06 16.61
C ARG A 289 -100.65 -48.89 16.07
N LEU A 290 -100.32 -48.30 14.91
CA LEU A 290 -99.05 -48.62 14.20
C LEU A 290 -97.78 -47.68 14.26
N CYS A 291 -97.68 -46.56 15.00
CA CYS A 291 -96.72 -45.47 14.65
C CYS A 291 -95.41 -45.15 15.46
N CYS A 292 -94.92 -45.88 16.49
CA CYS A 292 -93.89 -45.33 17.44
C CYS A 292 -92.38 -45.74 17.36
N VAL A 293 -91.89 -46.58 16.46
CA VAL A 293 -90.56 -47.26 16.66
C VAL A 293 -89.31 -46.63 15.98
N TYR A 294 -89.43 -45.67 15.05
CA TYR A 294 -88.37 -45.46 14.03
C TYR A 294 -87.18 -44.49 14.34
N ASN A 295 -87.12 -43.70 15.43
CA ASN A 295 -86.27 -42.48 15.47
C ASN A 295 -84.99 -42.41 16.35
N THR A 296 -84.50 -43.48 17.00
CA THR A 296 -83.44 -43.37 18.04
C THR A 296 -81.97 -43.73 17.66
N GLY A 297 -81.66 -44.24 16.46
CA GLY A 297 -80.34 -44.87 16.19
C GLY A 297 -79.20 -44.03 15.58
N LYS A 298 -79.45 -42.83 15.03
CA LYS A 298 -78.50 -42.20 14.08
C LYS A 298 -77.41 -41.29 14.69
N SER A 299 -77.40 -41.03 16.01
CA SER A 299 -76.60 -39.94 16.60
C SER A 299 -75.26 -40.29 17.25
N GLN A 300 -74.79 -41.55 17.22
CA GLN A 300 -73.61 -41.99 18.01
C GLN A 300 -72.30 -42.23 17.21
N LEU A 301 -72.27 -42.10 15.88
CA LEU A 301 -71.10 -42.51 15.07
C LEU A 301 -70.07 -41.41 14.73
N ASP A 302 -70.36 -40.13 14.95
CA ASP A 302 -69.50 -39.04 14.42
C ASP A 302 -68.46 -38.47 15.41
N ALA A 303 -68.39 -38.94 16.66
CA ALA A 303 -67.52 -38.38 17.70
C ALA A 303 -66.10 -38.99 17.80
N LEU A 304 -65.77 -40.08 17.10
CA LEU A 304 -64.52 -40.85 17.32
C LEU A 304 -63.38 -40.61 16.31
N ARG A 305 -63.51 -39.71 15.32
CA ARG A 305 -62.51 -39.56 14.23
C ARG A 305 -61.52 -38.38 14.36
N ALA A 306 -61.57 -37.55 15.40
CA ALA A 306 -60.81 -36.28 15.44
C ALA A 306 -59.52 -36.25 16.30
N GLU A 307 -59.21 -37.26 17.12
CA GLU A 307 -58.11 -37.16 18.12
C GLU A 307 -56.75 -37.81 17.77
N GLN A 308 -56.61 -38.56 16.69
CA GLN A 308 -55.39 -39.38 16.47
C GLN A 308 -54.26 -38.77 15.62
N THR A 309 -54.41 -37.61 14.98
CA THR A 309 -53.46 -37.13 13.95
C THR A 309 -52.39 -36.12 14.39
N LYS A 310 -52.20 -35.84 15.70
CA LYS A 310 -51.25 -34.80 16.19
C LYS A 310 -50.05 -35.27 17.03
N LYS A 311 -49.75 -36.58 17.14
CA LYS A 311 -48.67 -37.08 18.04
C LYS A 311 -47.43 -37.71 17.37
N LEU A 312 -47.29 -37.72 16.04
CA LEU A 312 -46.25 -38.55 15.37
C LEU A 312 -45.13 -37.82 14.61
N ALA A 313 -45.00 -36.48 14.69
CA ALA A 313 -44.08 -35.75 13.79
C ALA A 313 -42.88 -35.01 14.43
N ASN A 314 -42.72 -34.98 15.77
CA ASN A 314 -41.75 -34.08 16.42
C ASN A 314 -40.55 -34.75 17.17
N GLU A 315 -40.31 -36.05 17.03
CA GLU A 315 -39.23 -36.74 17.81
C GLU A 315 -38.02 -37.23 16.99
N GLN A 316 -37.95 -36.99 15.67
CA GLN A 316 -36.87 -37.56 14.84
C GLN A 316 -35.77 -36.58 14.40
N GLN A 317 -35.86 -35.29 14.75
CA GLN A 317 -34.91 -34.27 14.29
C GLN A 317 -33.76 -33.94 15.27
N LEU A 318 -33.70 -34.62 16.43
CA LEU A 318 -32.68 -34.42 17.48
C LEU A 318 -31.54 -35.47 17.49
N LYS A 319 -31.47 -36.39 16.51
CA LYS A 319 -30.47 -37.48 16.48
C LYS A 319 -29.29 -37.27 15.51
N ILE A 320 -29.31 -36.22 14.68
CA ILE A 320 -28.29 -36.01 13.63
C ILE A 320 -27.11 -35.14 14.10
N GLU A 321 -27.24 -34.40 15.22
CA GLU A 321 -26.18 -33.51 15.72
C GLU A 321 -25.11 -34.20 16.61
N ALA A 322 -25.25 -35.50 16.91
CA ALA A 322 -24.36 -36.21 17.84
C ALA A 322 -23.15 -36.91 17.20
N GLU A 323 -23.07 -37.02 15.86
CA GLU A 323 -22.01 -37.80 15.19
C GLU A 323 -20.82 -36.97 14.67
N VAL A 324 -20.92 -35.64 14.63
CA VAL A 324 -19.83 -34.74 14.18
C VAL A 324 -18.75 -34.56 15.25
N LYS A 325 -18.99 -34.96 16.52
CA LYS A 325 -18.03 -34.85 17.63
C LYS A 325 -17.04 -36.03 17.75
N LYS A 326 -17.04 -37.00 16.83
CA LYS A 326 -16.16 -38.19 16.89
C LYS A 326 -14.88 -38.13 16.02
N LEU A 327 -14.65 -37.06 15.25
CA LEU A 327 -13.52 -36.97 14.30
C LEU A 327 -12.33 -36.07 14.74
N ASN A 328 -12.30 -35.58 15.99
CA ASN A 328 -11.23 -34.71 16.50
C ASN A 328 -10.27 -35.36 17.52
N ASN A 329 -10.31 -36.69 17.71
CA ASN A 329 -9.53 -37.38 18.75
C ASN A 329 -8.36 -38.26 18.23
N ILE A 330 -7.88 -38.04 17.00
CA ILE A 330 -6.82 -38.89 16.40
C ILE A 330 -5.48 -38.16 16.16
N GLU A 331 -5.43 -36.82 16.16
CA GLU A 331 -4.19 -36.08 15.81
C GLU A 331 -3.23 -35.78 16.98
N ASP A 332 -3.63 -35.95 18.25
CA ASP A 332 -2.82 -35.52 19.40
C ASP A 332 -1.96 -36.63 20.06
N LYS A 333 -1.91 -37.85 19.52
CA LYS A 333 -1.16 -38.97 20.14
C LYS A 333 0.16 -39.38 19.46
N SER A 334 0.59 -38.72 18.38
CA SER A 334 1.84 -39.09 17.68
C SER A 334 3.09 -38.29 18.07
N LYS A 335 3.00 -37.27 18.93
CA LYS A 335 4.13 -36.36 19.26
C LYS A 335 4.95 -36.72 20.52
N ALA A 336 4.66 -37.84 21.19
CA ALA A 336 5.26 -38.18 22.48
C ALA A 336 6.30 -39.34 22.46
N LEU A 337 6.61 -39.93 21.30
CA LEU A 337 7.48 -41.13 21.21
C LEU A 337 8.94 -40.86 20.76
N GLU A 338 9.34 -39.59 20.58
CA GLU A 338 10.65 -39.22 20.02
C GLU A 338 11.72 -38.86 21.08
N SER A 339 11.36 -38.76 22.37
CA SER A 339 12.25 -38.31 23.44
C SER A 339 13.04 -39.42 24.18
N GLU A 340 12.76 -40.70 23.93
CA GLU A 340 13.38 -41.82 24.68
C GLU A 340 14.63 -42.43 24.00
N ARG A 341 14.98 -42.03 22.77
CA ARG A 341 16.17 -42.55 22.07
C ARG A 341 17.51 -41.99 22.56
N VAL A 342 17.53 -40.85 23.24
CA VAL A 342 18.75 -40.09 23.59
C VAL A 342 19.51 -40.66 24.79
N ARG A 343 18.92 -41.58 25.56
CA ARG A 343 19.45 -41.96 26.89
C ARG A 343 20.43 -43.14 26.93
N ARG A 344 20.72 -43.83 25.81
CA ARG A 344 21.57 -45.05 25.81
C ARG A 344 23.06 -44.84 25.50
N ASP A 345 23.49 -43.67 25.05
CA ASP A 345 24.87 -43.46 24.54
C ASP A 345 25.94 -43.12 25.59
N ILE A 346 25.59 -43.00 26.88
CA ILE A 346 26.50 -42.43 27.91
C ILE A 346 27.38 -43.48 28.63
N THR A 347 27.03 -44.78 28.60
CA THR A 347 27.65 -45.78 29.50
C THR A 347 28.86 -46.57 28.95
N THR A 348 29.30 -46.38 27.70
CA THR A 348 30.36 -47.21 27.08
C THR A 348 31.81 -46.71 27.29
N MET A 349 32.02 -45.56 27.93
CA MET A 349 33.32 -44.86 27.88
C MET A 349 34.34 -45.21 29.00
N GLN A 350 33.98 -45.91 30.08
CA GLN A 350 34.80 -45.91 31.32
C GLN A 350 35.75 -47.13 31.55
N LEU A 351 35.87 -48.13 30.67
CA LEU A 351 36.55 -49.42 30.99
C LEU A 351 38.05 -49.55 30.59
N LYS A 352 38.68 -48.59 29.90
CA LYS A 352 40.01 -48.80 29.25
C LYS A 352 41.28 -48.42 30.06
N PHE A 353 41.18 -47.99 31.31
CA PHE A 353 42.26 -47.20 31.94
C PHE A 353 43.28 -47.97 32.83
N THR A 354 43.17 -49.29 33.06
CA THR A 354 43.84 -49.92 34.23
C THR A 354 44.99 -50.92 33.98
N ALA A 355 45.51 -51.15 32.77
CA ALA A 355 46.38 -52.31 32.48
C ALA A 355 47.92 -52.06 32.40
N GLU A 356 48.44 -50.86 32.63
CA GLU A 356 49.78 -50.45 32.15
C GLU A 356 50.97 -50.55 33.14
N GLU A 357 50.82 -50.99 34.39
CA GLU A 357 51.77 -50.58 35.46
C GLU A 357 52.99 -51.48 35.77
N GLN A 358 53.02 -52.76 35.35
CA GLN A 358 53.86 -53.77 36.02
C GLN A 358 55.20 -54.18 35.37
N GLU A 359 55.54 -53.82 34.13
CA GLU A 359 56.76 -54.29 33.42
C GLU A 359 58.10 -53.68 33.92
N LYS A 360 58.11 -53.14 35.14
CA LYS A 360 59.01 -52.04 35.51
C LYS A 360 60.30 -52.45 36.25
N VAL A 361 60.30 -53.53 37.03
CA VAL A 361 61.28 -53.70 38.13
C VAL A 361 62.58 -54.42 37.72
N ARG A 362 62.57 -55.24 36.66
CA ARG A 362 63.67 -56.19 36.40
C ARG A 362 64.93 -55.59 35.77
N LYS A 363 64.86 -54.37 35.26
CA LYS A 363 65.95 -53.69 34.54
C LYS A 363 67.04 -53.14 35.50
N ASP A 364 66.99 -53.46 36.80
CA ASP A 364 67.66 -52.68 37.86
C ASP A 364 69.09 -53.08 38.28
N LYS A 365 69.53 -54.34 38.13
CA LYS A 365 70.80 -54.81 38.77
C LYS A 365 72.05 -54.76 37.89
N ALA A 366 71.96 -55.17 36.63
CA ALA A 366 73.09 -55.08 35.68
C ALA A 366 73.57 -53.63 35.51
N ALA A 367 72.70 -52.68 35.80
CA ALA A 367 73.00 -51.27 35.91
C ALA A 367 74.09 -50.92 36.95
N LYS A 368 74.43 -51.78 37.93
CA LYS A 368 75.30 -51.39 39.06
C LYS A 368 76.81 -51.44 38.78
N GLN A 369 77.32 -52.38 37.99
CA GLN A 369 78.78 -52.54 37.78
C GLN A 369 79.30 -51.73 36.60
N ALA A 370 78.53 -51.67 35.51
CA ALA A 370 78.72 -50.67 34.46
C ALA A 370 78.81 -49.23 35.03
N ARG A 371 78.26 -49.01 36.23
CA ARG A 371 78.30 -47.74 36.97
C ARG A 371 79.69 -47.30 37.43
N ILE A 372 80.58 -48.22 37.85
CA ILE A 372 81.84 -47.83 38.53
C ILE A 372 82.95 -47.48 37.53
N GLU A 373 83.10 -48.27 36.47
CA GLU A 373 84.06 -47.94 35.41
C GLU A 373 83.61 -46.74 34.59
N ALA A 374 82.28 -46.61 34.39
CA ALA A 374 81.71 -45.37 33.89
C ALA A 374 82.13 -44.21 34.81
N TYR A 375 82.05 -44.36 36.13
CA TYR A 375 82.37 -43.28 37.08
C TYR A 375 83.81 -42.73 36.96
N LEU A 376 84.83 -43.58 36.78
CA LEU A 376 86.22 -43.08 36.68
C LEU A 376 86.49 -42.37 35.34
N LYS A 377 86.00 -42.94 34.23
CA LYS A 377 86.08 -42.26 32.92
C LYS A 377 85.25 -40.99 32.91
N GLU A 378 84.12 -41.00 33.60
CA GLU A 378 83.28 -39.83 33.82
C GLU A 378 84.04 -38.76 34.59
N MET A 379 84.83 -39.07 35.62
CA MET A 379 85.61 -38.09 36.37
C MET A 379 86.68 -37.36 35.54
N GLU A 380 87.37 -38.05 34.63
CA GLU A 380 88.35 -37.43 33.72
C GLU A 380 87.68 -36.60 32.64
N GLN A 381 86.63 -37.16 32.02
CA GLN A 381 85.79 -36.43 31.10
C GLN A 381 85.15 -35.21 31.76
N GLN A 382 84.79 -35.29 33.04
CA GLN A 382 84.26 -34.17 33.83
C GLN A 382 85.30 -33.08 34.01
N LYS A 383 86.59 -33.40 34.23
CA LYS A 383 87.64 -32.38 34.36
C LYS A 383 87.95 -31.69 33.04
N GLU A 384 88.02 -32.43 31.94
CA GLU A 384 88.20 -31.84 30.61
C GLU A 384 86.96 -31.04 30.18
N ALA A 385 85.77 -31.57 30.46
CA ALA A 385 84.52 -30.87 30.26
C ALA A 385 84.48 -29.60 31.11
N GLN A 386 84.93 -29.62 32.37
CA GLN A 386 85.00 -28.41 33.21
C GLN A 386 85.90 -27.34 32.61
N ARG A 387 87.08 -27.71 32.08
CA ARG A 387 87.96 -26.74 31.40
C ARG A 387 87.34 -26.15 30.14
N LYS A 388 86.75 -27.00 29.29
CA LYS A 388 86.02 -26.55 28.10
C LYS A 388 84.84 -25.67 28.48
N LEU A 389 84.09 -26.05 29.52
CA LEU A 389 82.98 -25.25 30.06
C LEU A 389 83.46 -23.91 30.59
N ASP A 390 84.62 -23.82 31.23
CA ASP A 390 85.14 -22.56 31.74
C ASP A 390 85.65 -21.64 30.62
N GLU A 391 86.24 -22.20 29.56
CA GLU A 391 86.59 -21.46 28.34
C GLU A 391 85.34 -21.01 27.58
N GLU A 392 84.34 -21.87 27.43
CA GLU A 392 83.03 -21.57 26.86
C GLU A 392 82.33 -20.49 27.68
N LYS A 393 82.34 -20.56 29.02
CA LYS A 393 81.79 -19.50 29.90
C LYS A 393 82.49 -18.17 29.70
N ARG A 394 83.82 -18.15 29.55
CA ARG A 394 84.57 -16.92 29.30
C ARG A 394 84.22 -16.32 27.94
N PHE A 395 84.15 -17.16 26.91
CA PHE A 395 83.74 -16.74 25.58
C PHE A 395 82.28 -16.25 25.55
N GLU A 396 81.37 -16.99 26.18
CA GLU A 396 79.96 -16.63 26.30
C GLU A 396 79.81 -15.33 27.09
N MET A 397 80.57 -15.13 28.16
CA MET A 397 80.56 -13.89 28.93
C MET A 397 81.04 -12.70 28.10
N ALA A 398 82.12 -12.84 27.34
CA ALA A 398 82.58 -11.80 26.41
C ALA A 398 81.55 -11.49 25.32
N GLN A 399 80.89 -12.52 24.78
CA GLN A 399 79.82 -12.36 23.80
C GLN A 399 78.58 -11.69 24.41
N ARG A 400 78.23 -12.04 25.65
CA ARG A 400 77.15 -11.38 26.41
C ARG A 400 77.46 -9.91 26.61
N PHE A 401 78.68 -9.55 26.99
CA PHE A 401 79.07 -8.14 27.13
C PHE A 401 78.94 -7.37 25.81
N LYS A 402 79.45 -7.93 24.71
CA LYS A 402 79.28 -7.32 23.38
C LYS A 402 77.81 -7.18 22.98
N ASN A 403 77.00 -8.20 23.26
CA ASN A 403 75.56 -8.16 23.02
C ASN A 403 74.86 -7.13 23.91
N THR A 404 75.28 -6.97 25.17
CA THR A 404 74.71 -5.95 26.07
C THR A 404 75.01 -4.54 25.59
N GLU A 405 76.21 -4.28 25.07
CA GLU A 405 76.56 -2.98 24.50
C GLU A 405 75.70 -2.66 23.26
N VAL A 406 75.58 -3.63 22.34
CA VAL A 406 74.74 -3.49 21.15
C VAL A 406 73.27 -3.27 21.54
N ASN A 407 72.77 -4.03 22.53
CA ASN A 407 71.41 -3.89 23.04
C ASN A 407 71.20 -2.54 23.73
N CYS A 408 72.18 -2.02 24.47
CA CYS A 408 72.09 -0.69 25.07
C CYS A 408 71.96 0.38 23.98
N ILE A 409 72.83 0.36 22.96
CA ILE A 409 72.77 1.31 21.84
C ILE A 409 71.45 1.17 21.07
N PHE A 410 70.97 -0.04 20.83
CA PHE A 410 69.70 -0.30 20.16
C PHE A 410 68.52 0.26 20.98
N ASN A 411 68.51 0.01 22.29
CA ASN A 411 67.47 0.50 23.19
C ASN A 411 67.48 2.03 23.28
N GLU A 412 68.64 2.66 23.30
CA GLU A 412 68.77 4.13 23.27
C GLU A 412 68.21 4.71 21.97
N LYS A 413 68.57 4.13 20.82
CA LYS A 413 68.01 4.54 19.52
C LYS A 413 66.49 4.36 19.48
N GLN A 414 65.98 3.22 19.94
CA GLN A 414 64.53 2.97 19.97
C GLN A 414 63.80 3.96 20.90
N ARG A 415 64.39 4.31 22.05
CA ARG A 415 63.84 5.34 22.95
C ARG A 415 63.83 6.71 22.28
N ALA A 416 64.89 7.08 21.58
CA ALA A 416 64.97 8.35 20.84
C ALA A 416 63.94 8.43 19.71
N GLU A 417 63.74 7.35 18.95
CA GLU A 417 62.70 7.27 17.91
C GLU A 417 61.30 7.40 18.48
N LYS A 418 60.99 6.67 19.56
CA LYS A 418 59.70 6.79 20.27
C LYS A 418 59.47 8.22 20.74
N LEU A 419 60.48 8.86 21.32
CA LEU A 419 60.37 10.24 21.78
C LEU A 419 60.08 11.20 20.62
N ARG A 420 60.72 11.03 19.46
CA ARG A 420 60.42 11.81 18.25
C ARG A 420 58.97 11.60 17.79
N GLN A 421 58.50 10.36 17.72
CA GLN A 421 57.11 10.05 17.36
C GLN A 421 56.12 10.71 18.33
N PHE A 422 56.39 10.68 19.64
CA PHE A 422 55.56 11.37 20.63
C PHE A 422 55.53 12.89 20.41
N GLN A 423 56.67 13.50 20.09
CA GLN A 423 56.73 14.94 19.77
C GLN A 423 55.94 15.27 18.50
N ASP A 424 56.07 14.45 17.45
CA ASP A 424 55.34 14.62 16.20
C ASP A 424 53.83 14.52 16.41
N VAL A 425 53.37 13.47 17.11
CA VAL A 425 51.94 13.30 17.45
C VAL A 425 51.42 14.45 18.29
N ARG A 426 52.19 14.90 19.29
CA ARG A 426 51.81 16.07 20.10
C ARG A 426 51.72 17.35 19.26
N SER A 427 52.63 17.54 18.31
CA SER A 427 52.59 18.68 17.40
C SER A 427 51.36 18.65 16.48
N GLN A 428 50.99 17.47 15.97
CA GLN A 428 49.79 17.28 15.14
C GLN A 428 48.51 17.52 15.95
N LEU A 429 48.45 16.99 17.18
CA LEU A 429 47.31 17.20 18.06
C LEU A 429 47.15 18.69 18.41
N ASN A 430 48.25 19.38 18.70
CA ASN A 430 48.22 20.83 18.95
C ASN A 430 47.71 21.60 17.73
N LYS A 431 48.13 21.23 16.50
CA LYS A 431 47.60 21.82 15.26
C LYS A 431 46.08 21.59 15.14
N GLN A 432 45.61 20.37 15.35
CA GLN A 432 44.18 20.05 15.33
C GLN A 432 43.38 20.81 16.40
N ILE A 433 43.95 21.02 17.59
CA ILE A 433 43.32 21.82 18.64
C ILE A 433 43.15 23.27 18.18
N GLU A 434 44.18 23.87 17.58
CA GLU A 434 44.11 25.25 17.07
C GLU A 434 43.17 25.38 15.86
N GLU A 435 43.17 24.42 14.93
CA GLU A 435 42.20 24.33 13.84
C GLU A 435 40.76 24.23 14.37
N ASN A 436 40.51 23.40 15.37
CA ASN A 436 39.19 23.29 15.98
C ASN A 436 38.77 24.58 16.71
N LYS A 437 39.70 25.29 17.37
CA LYS A 437 39.40 26.58 18.01
C LYS A 437 39.04 27.63 16.97
N THR A 438 39.82 27.73 15.90
CA THR A 438 39.57 28.69 14.81
C THR A 438 38.25 28.39 14.11
N GLN A 439 37.93 27.12 13.84
CA GLN A 439 36.62 26.71 13.32
C GLN A 439 35.48 27.10 14.26
N LYS A 440 35.58 26.80 15.56
CA LYS A 440 34.55 27.18 16.55
C LYS A 440 34.35 28.69 16.65
N LEU A 441 35.41 29.49 16.52
CA LEU A 441 35.31 30.94 16.51
C LEU A 441 34.63 31.44 15.22
N ALA A 442 34.98 30.88 14.07
CA ALA A 442 34.35 31.18 12.80
C ALA A 442 32.85 30.79 12.81
N GLU A 443 32.50 29.63 13.36
CA GLU A 443 31.11 29.19 13.54
C GLU A 443 30.32 30.14 14.44
N LYS A 444 30.91 30.60 15.55
CA LYS A 444 30.27 31.58 16.44
C LYS A 444 30.05 32.92 15.75
N GLN A 445 31.04 33.40 15.00
CA GLN A 445 30.92 34.65 14.24
C GLN A 445 29.87 34.52 13.12
N ALA A 446 29.82 33.37 12.43
CA ALA A 446 28.79 33.08 11.43
C ALA A 446 27.39 32.97 12.03
N ALA A 447 27.24 32.39 13.23
CA ALA A 447 25.96 32.29 13.91
C ALA A 447 25.41 33.67 14.31
N ILE A 448 26.28 34.61 14.71
CA ILE A 448 25.91 35.98 15.07
C ILE A 448 25.52 36.81 13.85
N SER A 449 26.23 36.67 12.71
CA SER A 449 25.86 37.40 11.47
C SER A 449 24.63 36.82 10.74
N CYS A 450 24.21 35.59 11.07
CA CYS A 450 23.06 34.94 10.44
C CYS A 450 21.71 35.22 11.13
N SER A 451 21.66 35.81 12.34
CA SER A 451 20.38 36.05 13.04
C SER A 451 19.49 37.07 12.33
N ASP A 452 20.08 38.18 11.87
CA ASP A 452 19.31 39.31 11.35
C ASP A 452 18.81 39.03 9.93
N ASN A 453 19.61 38.31 9.14
CA ASN A 453 19.22 37.84 7.81
C ASN A 453 18.20 36.68 7.84
N SER A 454 17.99 36.03 8.99
CA SER A 454 17.06 34.90 9.11
C SER A 454 15.61 35.36 9.05
N VAL A 455 15.28 36.47 9.72
CA VAL A 455 13.90 36.98 9.84
C VAL A 455 13.37 37.46 8.48
N GLU A 456 14.18 38.19 7.71
CA GLU A 456 13.79 38.66 6.38
C GLU A 456 13.57 37.50 5.39
N LYS A 457 14.39 36.44 5.48
CA LYS A 457 14.22 35.24 4.65
C LYS A 457 12.90 34.54 4.96
N GLU A 458 12.49 34.51 6.23
CA GLU A 458 11.20 33.97 6.64
C GLU A 458 10.02 34.78 6.09
N HIS A 459 10.10 36.11 6.15
CA HIS A 459 9.08 36.99 5.59
C HIS A 459 8.97 36.83 4.07
N LYS A 460 10.10 36.76 3.37
CA LYS A 460 10.16 36.50 1.93
C LYS A 460 9.50 35.17 1.59
N PHE A 461 9.91 34.09 2.28
CA PHE A 461 9.35 32.77 2.07
C PHE A 461 7.84 32.74 2.34
N PHE A 462 7.39 33.32 3.46
CA PHE A 462 5.97 33.34 3.81
C PHE A 462 5.14 34.06 2.76
N LEU A 463 5.56 35.25 2.32
CA LEU A 463 4.78 36.04 1.36
C LEU A 463 4.81 35.45 -0.05
N GLU A 464 5.94 34.89 -0.49
CA GLU A 464 6.02 34.15 -1.75
C GLU A 464 5.12 32.91 -1.70
N TYR A 465 5.15 32.19 -0.58
CA TYR A 465 4.31 31.01 -0.38
C TYR A 465 2.82 31.37 -0.32
N ALA A 466 2.45 32.45 0.37
CA ALA A 466 1.09 32.97 0.41
C ALA A 466 0.59 33.35 -0.99
N ARG A 467 1.43 34.06 -1.76
CA ARG A 467 1.13 34.46 -3.13
C ARG A 467 0.85 33.23 -4.01
N ASN A 468 1.75 32.25 -4.00
CA ASN A 468 1.59 31.03 -4.80
C ASN A 468 0.30 30.28 -4.42
N LEU A 469 -0.02 30.20 -3.13
CA LEU A 469 -1.26 29.57 -2.67
C LEU A 469 -2.51 30.35 -3.07
N MET A 470 -2.46 31.69 -3.08
CA MET A 470 -3.56 32.54 -3.52
C MET A 470 -3.79 32.46 -5.03
N GLU A 471 -2.72 32.45 -5.85
CA GLU A 471 -2.80 32.22 -7.29
C GLU A 471 -3.41 30.84 -7.59
N ASP A 472 -2.97 29.79 -6.89
CA ASP A 472 -3.53 28.44 -6.96
C ASP A 472 -5.02 28.40 -6.57
N ALA A 473 -5.40 29.14 -5.53
CA ALA A 473 -6.77 29.22 -5.05
C ALA A 473 -7.68 29.90 -6.07
N GLN A 474 -7.20 30.99 -6.68
CA GLN A 474 -7.92 31.72 -7.72
C GLN A 474 -8.13 30.84 -8.97
N GLN A 475 -7.09 30.13 -9.42
CA GLN A 475 -7.21 29.17 -10.53
C GLN A 475 -8.23 28.06 -10.26
N LYS A 476 -8.33 27.60 -9.01
CA LYS A 476 -9.27 26.54 -8.59
C LYS A 476 -10.66 27.08 -8.22
N GLY A 477 -10.89 28.40 -8.30
CA GLY A 477 -12.15 29.04 -7.90
C GLY A 477 -12.46 28.92 -6.40
N ARG A 478 -11.42 28.86 -5.56
CA ARG A 478 -11.55 28.83 -4.10
C ARG A 478 -11.67 30.26 -3.56
N PRO A 479 -12.53 30.54 -2.56
CA PRO A 479 -12.63 31.87 -1.95
C PRO A 479 -11.31 32.31 -1.32
N LEU A 480 -10.85 33.52 -1.63
CA LEU A 480 -9.56 34.03 -1.14
C LEU A 480 -9.63 34.57 0.29
N TYR A 481 -10.82 34.83 0.82
CA TYR A 481 -11.03 35.45 2.13
C TYR A 481 -10.21 34.82 3.30
N PRO A 482 -10.14 33.48 3.46
CA PRO A 482 -9.32 32.87 4.51
C PRO A 482 -7.82 33.21 4.39
N PHE A 483 -7.29 33.26 3.17
CA PHE A 483 -5.89 33.61 2.92
C PHE A 483 -5.61 35.07 3.28
N VAL A 484 -6.51 35.97 2.86
CA VAL A 484 -6.40 37.40 3.15
C VAL A 484 -6.34 37.63 4.65
N LYS A 485 -7.19 36.96 5.42
CA LYS A 485 -7.20 37.04 6.88
C LYS A 485 -5.85 36.64 7.50
N VAL A 486 -5.28 35.51 7.07
CA VAL A 486 -4.00 35.01 7.58
C VAL A 486 -2.84 35.93 7.18
N VAL A 487 -2.80 36.40 5.93
CA VAL A 487 -1.75 37.33 5.47
C VAL A 487 -1.82 38.65 6.24
N HIS A 488 -3.02 39.19 6.50
CA HIS A 488 -3.20 40.40 7.30
C HIS A 488 -2.77 40.20 8.76
N GLN A 489 -3.09 39.05 9.34
CA GLN A 489 -2.67 38.71 10.70
C GLN A 489 -1.14 38.58 10.78
N TYR A 490 -0.52 37.87 9.84
CA TYR A 490 0.93 37.73 9.77
C TYR A 490 1.65 39.08 9.58
N LYS A 491 1.14 39.95 8.69
CA LYS A 491 1.69 41.31 8.50
C LYS A 491 1.59 42.15 9.77
N ARG A 492 0.50 42.02 10.53
CA ARG A 492 0.29 42.71 11.81
C ARG A 492 1.25 42.21 12.88
N ASP A 493 1.37 40.89 13.02
CA ASP A 493 2.17 40.25 14.07
C ASP A 493 3.67 40.47 13.86
N ASN A 494 4.12 40.54 12.61
CA ASN A 494 5.53 40.76 12.23
C ASN A 494 5.85 42.21 11.83
N GLN A 495 4.90 43.14 11.93
CA GLN A 495 5.08 44.57 11.64
C GLN A 495 5.60 44.90 10.22
N ILE A 496 5.34 44.04 9.24
CA ILE A 496 5.88 44.17 7.86
C ILE A 496 5.25 45.34 7.09
N ASP A 497 3.95 45.60 7.29
CA ASP A 497 3.15 46.62 6.59
C ASP A 497 2.40 47.55 7.56
N CYS A 498 2.86 47.64 8.80
CA CYS A 498 2.24 48.54 9.78
C CYS A 498 2.71 49.98 9.54
N ASP A 499 2.25 50.62 8.47
CA ASP A 499 1.93 52.04 8.55
C ASP A 499 0.90 52.15 9.68
N ARG A 500 1.37 52.38 10.90
CA ARG A 500 0.52 52.64 12.05
C ARG A 500 -0.28 53.87 11.61
N LYS A 501 -1.53 53.67 11.16
CA LYS A 501 -2.48 54.76 10.95
C LYS A 501 -2.69 55.35 12.33
N VAL A 502 -1.79 56.25 12.73
CA VAL A 502 -1.94 57.10 13.90
C VAL A 502 -3.27 57.78 13.65
N ALA A 503 -4.26 57.47 14.48
CA ALA A 503 -5.57 58.08 14.35
C ALA A 503 -5.35 59.60 14.32
N LYS A 504 -6.08 60.33 13.46
CA LYS A 504 -5.80 61.76 13.21
C LYS A 504 -5.67 62.63 14.48
N HIS A 505 -6.27 62.20 15.60
CA HIS A 505 -6.20 62.85 16.90
C HIS A 505 -4.92 62.57 17.72
N LEU A 506 -4.10 61.58 17.32
CA LEU A 506 -2.80 61.22 17.91
C LEU A 506 -1.62 61.77 17.08
N GLN A 507 -1.87 62.38 15.92
CA GLN A 507 -0.86 63.11 15.16
C GLN A 507 -0.61 64.45 15.86
N SER A 508 0.43 64.53 16.69
CA SER A 508 0.83 65.81 17.29
C SER A 508 1.57 66.66 16.27
N ASN A 509 1.09 67.87 15.99
CA ASN A 509 1.79 68.87 15.16
C ASN A 509 2.92 69.60 15.91
N VAL A 510 3.37 69.06 17.06
CA VAL A 510 4.45 69.63 17.85
C VAL A 510 5.72 68.84 17.54
N PRO A 511 6.75 69.45 16.93
CA PRO A 511 8.04 68.80 16.73
C PRO A 511 8.73 68.66 18.09
N ILE A 512 8.57 67.52 18.74
CA ILE A 512 9.37 67.17 19.92
C ILE A 512 10.71 66.67 19.39
N GLY A 513 11.77 67.42 19.68
CA GLY A 513 13.10 67.28 19.09
C GLY A 513 13.59 65.82 19.00
N GLU A 514 13.76 65.37 17.76
CA GLU A 514 14.46 64.15 17.44
C GLU A 514 15.93 64.31 17.83
N LYS A 515 16.37 63.56 18.84
CA LYS A 515 17.78 63.23 18.97
C LYS A 515 18.12 62.28 17.82
N HIS A 516 18.79 62.80 16.81
CA HIS A 516 19.50 61.99 15.82
C HIS A 516 20.48 61.06 16.55
N LEU A 517 20.09 59.80 16.73
CA LEU A 517 21.03 58.73 16.94
C LEU A 517 21.66 58.44 15.58
N ASN A 518 22.74 59.16 15.30
CA ASN A 518 23.73 58.78 14.30
C ASN A 518 24.37 57.46 14.73
N THR A 519 23.75 56.34 14.35
CA THR A 519 24.44 55.07 14.30
C THR A 519 25.21 55.05 12.98
N GLN A 520 26.43 55.60 13.01
CA GLN A 520 27.44 55.31 11.99
C GLN A 520 27.84 53.83 12.16
N LEU A 521 27.13 52.94 11.46
CA LEU A 521 27.60 51.60 11.15
C LEU A 521 28.57 51.74 9.97
N THR A 522 29.86 51.84 10.27
CA THR A 522 30.90 51.46 9.33
C THR A 522 30.93 49.93 9.28
N SER A 523 30.15 49.35 8.37
CA SER A 523 30.29 47.96 7.93
C SER A 523 30.45 47.91 6.43
N GLU A 524 31.20 46.92 5.98
CA GLU A 524 31.79 46.83 4.65
C GLU A 524 30.72 46.70 3.54
N LYS A 525 30.96 47.42 2.43
CA LYS A 525 30.06 47.67 1.29
C LYS A 525 29.75 46.45 0.40
N THR A 526 29.63 45.26 0.95
CA THR A 526 29.39 44.04 0.14
C THR A 526 28.13 43.26 0.51
N ASP A 527 27.49 43.55 1.65
CA ASP A 527 26.26 42.86 2.09
C ASP A 527 24.97 43.70 2.03
N GLU A 528 25.04 45.04 1.90
CA GLU A 528 23.85 45.92 1.78
C GLU A 528 23.05 45.64 0.49
N ASP A 529 23.71 45.41 -0.65
CA ASP A 529 23.04 45.13 -1.93
C ASP A 529 22.14 43.86 -1.89
N ARG A 530 22.44 42.89 -1.00
CA ARG A 530 21.65 41.65 -0.86
C ARG A 530 20.43 41.83 0.03
N GLN A 531 20.54 42.65 1.07
CA GLN A 531 19.44 42.95 1.99
C GLN A 531 18.38 43.85 1.32
N ASP A 532 18.82 44.79 0.49
CA ASP A 532 17.91 45.62 -0.29
C ASP A 532 17.12 44.78 -1.32
N SER A 533 17.79 43.80 -1.97
CA SER A 533 17.12 42.87 -2.89
C SER A 533 16.07 41.97 -2.23
N THR A 534 16.31 41.50 -1.00
CA THR A 534 15.30 40.70 -0.26
C THR A 534 14.11 41.53 0.15
N ARG A 535 14.34 42.77 0.59
CA ARG A 535 13.29 43.71 0.99
C ARG A 535 12.42 44.15 -0.19
N GLU A 536 13.03 44.44 -1.34
CA GLU A 536 12.28 44.72 -2.58
C GLU A 536 11.40 43.55 -3.01
N SER A 537 11.89 42.31 -2.89
CA SER A 537 11.13 41.10 -3.22
C SER A 537 9.93 40.89 -2.28
N ILE A 538 10.09 41.17 -0.99
CA ILE A 538 9.01 41.17 0.02
C ILE A 538 7.93 42.18 -0.40
N LEU A 539 8.32 43.42 -0.72
CA LEU A 539 7.40 44.48 -1.14
C LEU A 539 6.67 44.12 -2.44
N GLN A 540 7.38 43.59 -3.44
CA GLN A 540 6.76 43.12 -4.68
C GLN A 540 5.73 42.02 -4.44
N ASN A 541 6.03 41.06 -3.56
CA ASN A 541 5.07 40.00 -3.20
C ASN A 541 3.87 40.57 -2.46
N CYS A 542 4.05 41.53 -1.55
CA CYS A 542 2.95 42.25 -0.90
C CYS A 542 2.05 42.98 -1.91
N LEU A 543 2.62 43.67 -2.89
CA LEU A 543 1.87 44.36 -3.94
C LEU A 543 1.04 43.38 -4.78
N LYS A 544 1.65 42.28 -5.23
CA LYS A 544 0.95 41.25 -6.01
C LYS A 544 -0.17 40.57 -5.22
N ILE A 545 0.04 40.29 -3.94
CA ILE A 545 -1.03 39.78 -3.06
C ILE A 545 -2.18 40.79 -3.02
N ASN A 546 -1.89 42.10 -2.86
CA ASN A 546 -2.91 43.13 -2.84
C ASN A 546 -3.64 43.27 -4.19
N GLU A 547 -2.97 43.05 -5.32
CA GLU A 547 -3.59 42.99 -6.65
C GLU A 547 -4.57 41.81 -6.77
N ILE A 548 -4.17 40.61 -6.32
CA ILE A 548 -5.04 39.43 -6.30
C ILE A 548 -6.28 39.69 -5.44
N ILE A 549 -6.11 40.34 -4.28
CA ILE A 549 -7.24 40.70 -3.40
C ILE A 549 -8.21 41.67 -4.09
N LYS A 550 -7.69 42.72 -4.73
CA LYS A 550 -8.50 43.69 -5.47
C LYS A 550 -9.26 43.06 -6.64
N ALA A 551 -8.63 42.10 -7.34
CA ALA A 551 -9.26 41.37 -8.43
C ALA A 551 -10.44 40.52 -7.93
N ASP A 552 -10.31 39.85 -6.78
CA ASP A 552 -11.38 39.02 -6.21
C ASP A 552 -12.56 39.86 -5.68
N SER A 553 -12.30 40.99 -5.02
CA SER A 553 -13.38 41.91 -4.62
C SER A 553 -14.19 42.43 -5.81
N SER A 554 -13.51 42.72 -6.93
CA SER A 554 -14.17 43.17 -8.17
C SER A 554 -15.01 42.06 -8.82
N GLN A 555 -14.59 40.79 -8.68
CA GLN A 555 -15.35 39.64 -9.20
C GLN A 555 -16.56 39.28 -8.33
N GLN A 556 -16.49 39.51 -7.02
CA GLN A 556 -17.63 39.31 -6.12
C GLN A 556 -18.72 40.37 -6.33
N GLU A 557 -18.36 41.65 -6.51
CA GLU A 557 -19.32 42.73 -6.77
C GLU A 557 -20.07 42.56 -8.10
N ASN A 558 -19.43 42.03 -9.14
CA ASN A 558 -20.08 41.77 -10.42
C ASN A 558 -21.05 40.57 -10.38
N LYS A 559 -20.84 39.59 -9.49
CA LYS A 559 -21.75 38.44 -9.31
C LYS A 559 -22.98 38.80 -8.47
N THR A 560 -22.85 39.69 -7.48
CA THR A 560 -24.00 40.18 -6.71
C THR A 560 -24.86 41.19 -7.49
N ALA A 561 -24.28 41.90 -8.46
CA ALA A 561 -25.03 42.83 -9.33
C ALA A 561 -25.88 42.15 -10.40
N THR A 562 -25.63 40.87 -10.73
CA THR A 562 -26.39 40.12 -11.76
C THR A 562 -27.56 39.29 -11.21
N GLU A 563 -27.81 39.31 -9.90
CA GLU A 563 -28.85 38.50 -9.25
C GLU A 563 -29.86 39.30 -8.41
N ILE A 564 -30.00 40.60 -8.68
CA ILE A 564 -31.08 41.43 -8.12
C ILE A 564 -31.83 42.11 -9.27
N ASP A 565 -32.66 41.33 -9.96
CA ASP A 565 -33.80 41.84 -10.71
C ASP A 565 -35.05 41.12 -10.18
N ILE A 566 -35.37 41.41 -8.91
CA ILE A 566 -36.68 41.10 -8.34
C ILE A 566 -37.48 42.40 -8.40
N THR A 567 -38.33 42.49 -9.41
CA THR A 567 -39.41 43.46 -9.49
C THR A 567 -40.23 43.47 -8.20
N PRO A 568 -40.59 44.64 -7.63
CA PRO A 568 -41.45 44.69 -6.46
C PRO A 568 -42.88 44.36 -6.90
N LYS A 569 -43.44 43.29 -6.35
CA LYS A 569 -44.89 43.12 -6.30
C LYS A 569 -45.33 43.50 -4.90
N ASP A 570 -46.04 44.62 -4.83
CA ASP A 570 -46.95 44.95 -3.77
C ASP A 570 -47.87 43.76 -3.50
N ASP A 571 -47.93 43.31 -2.24
CA ASP A 571 -49.17 43.24 -1.46
C ASP A 571 -48.95 42.56 -0.10
N CYS A 572 -49.70 43.08 0.88
CA CYS A 572 -50.01 42.49 2.18
C CYS A 572 -48.92 42.50 3.27
N ALA A 573 -48.85 43.65 3.94
CA ALA A 573 -48.58 43.73 5.36
C ALA A 573 -49.60 42.88 6.15
N LEU A 574 -49.17 41.74 6.71
CA LEU A 574 -49.79 41.14 7.90
C LEU A 574 -48.69 40.60 8.82
N HIS A 575 -48.42 41.39 9.85
CA HIS A 575 -47.53 41.07 10.96
C HIS A 575 -48.20 40.01 11.85
N LEU A 576 -48.03 38.72 11.51
CA LEU A 576 -48.51 37.61 12.34
C LEU A 576 -47.49 37.31 13.45
N HIS A 577 -47.77 37.86 14.62
CA HIS A 577 -47.10 37.53 15.86
C HIS A 577 -47.53 36.10 16.27
N LEU A 578 -46.68 35.10 15.98
CA LEU A 578 -46.86 33.73 16.46
C LEU A 578 -46.73 33.70 17.99
N ARG A 579 -47.88 33.76 18.69
CA ARG A 579 -47.98 33.30 20.07
C ARG A 579 -48.35 31.82 20.04
N TYR A 580 -47.36 30.95 20.26
CA TYR A 580 -47.65 29.56 20.59
C TYR A 580 -48.53 29.53 21.84
N SER A 581 -49.60 28.75 21.80
CA SER A 581 -50.41 28.48 22.98
C SER A 581 -49.61 27.58 23.94
N MET A 582 -49.76 27.80 25.26
CA MET A 582 -49.10 27.00 26.30
C MET A 582 -49.40 25.49 26.18
N ASP A 583 -50.47 25.10 25.49
CA ASP A 583 -50.83 23.70 25.27
C ASP A 583 -50.03 23.06 24.12
N GLU A 584 -49.51 23.84 23.17
CA GLU A 584 -48.63 23.36 22.09
C GLU A 584 -47.20 23.12 22.60
N LEU A 585 -46.72 23.97 23.51
CA LEU A 585 -45.42 23.79 24.18
C LEU A 585 -45.40 22.56 25.11
N LYS A 586 -46.54 22.19 25.71
CA LYS A 586 -46.64 20.96 26.53
C LYS A 586 -46.58 19.67 25.71
N LYS A 587 -47.04 19.69 24.45
CA LYS A 587 -46.97 18.51 23.56
C LYS A 587 -45.55 18.26 23.03
N MET A 588 -44.73 19.30 22.90
CA MET A 588 -43.34 19.19 22.43
C MET A 588 -42.37 18.66 23.49
N ASN A 589 -42.74 18.66 24.78
CA ASN A 589 -41.89 18.20 25.89
C ASN A 589 -42.13 16.74 26.33
N GLN A 590 -42.92 15.94 25.59
CA GLN A 590 -43.20 14.53 25.94
C GLN A 590 -42.26 13.51 25.27
N PHE A 591 -41.27 13.94 24.49
CA PHE A 591 -40.31 13.04 23.85
C PHE A 591 -38.89 13.21 24.42
N SER A 592 -38.72 12.93 25.72
CA SER A 592 -37.39 12.71 26.28
C SER A 592 -37.43 11.77 27.49
N ALA A 593 -37.46 10.47 27.22
CA ALA A 593 -36.88 9.45 28.09
C ALA A 593 -36.49 8.24 27.23
N PRO A 594 -35.20 7.94 27.02
CA PRO A 594 -34.78 6.64 26.57
C PRO A 594 -34.85 5.67 27.76
N THR A 595 -35.76 4.71 27.68
CA THR A 595 -35.73 3.52 28.54
C THR A 595 -34.45 2.74 28.26
N CYS A 596 -33.57 2.66 29.26
CA CYS A 596 -32.54 1.64 29.35
C CYS A 596 -33.20 0.26 29.53
N HIS A 597 -32.95 -0.64 28.59
CA HIS A 597 -32.76 -2.06 28.87
C HIS A 597 -31.67 -2.62 27.97
#